data_AF-A0A357V4Y1-F1
#
_entry.id   AF-A0A357V4Y1-F1
#
_cell.length_a   1.000
_cell.length_b   1.000
_cell.length_c   1.000
_cell.angle_alpha   90.00
_cell.angle_beta   90.00
_cell.angle_gamma   90.00
#
_symmetry.space_group_name_H-M   'P 1'
#
loop_
_entity.id
_entity.type
_entity.pdbx_description
1 polymer ?
#
loop_
_entity_poly.entity_id
_entity_poly.type
_entity_poly.pdbx_seq_one_letter_code
_entity_poly.pdbx_strand_id
1 'polypeptide(L)'
;YLPKPFDINELVSIVRRGLEAPPEQPGLSPEHAGVEKLPLVGRSPAMQEIYRTLARLISTDLTVLITGESGTGKELAARVLHDYGKRKRGPFVAVNMAAIPRELIESELFGHEKG
;
A
#
# COMPACT_ATOMS: atom_id res chain seq x y z
N TYR A 1 -17.13 21.89 14.62
CA TYR A 1 -18.16 22.68 15.33
C TYR A 1 -17.68 24.12 15.37
N LEU A 2 -18.44 25.07 14.81
CA LEU A 2 -18.06 26.49 14.78
C LEU A 2 -18.86 27.24 15.86
N PRO A 3 -18.20 27.82 16.88
CA PRO A 3 -18.90 28.55 17.93
C PRO A 3 -19.44 29.88 17.39
N LYS A 4 -20.66 30.25 17.81
CA LYS A 4 -21.34 31.49 17.38
C LYS A 4 -20.89 32.71 18.20
N PRO A 5 -20.94 33.94 17.65
CA PRO A 5 -21.27 34.28 16.25
C PRO A 5 -20.02 34.21 15.36
N PHE A 6 -20.18 33.75 14.12
CA PHE A 6 -19.12 33.75 13.12
C PHE A 6 -19.58 34.49 11.87
N ASP A 7 -18.68 35.25 11.26
CA ASP A 7 -18.95 36.01 10.05
C ASP A 7 -19.00 35.05 8.84
N ILE A 8 -20.16 35.00 8.20
CA ILE A 8 -20.43 34.14 7.05
C ILE A 8 -19.54 34.54 5.87
N ASN A 9 -19.21 35.82 5.72
CA ASN A 9 -18.37 36.30 4.62
C ASN A 9 -16.92 35.84 4.80
N GLU A 10 -16.44 35.81 6.04
CA GLU A 10 -15.11 35.29 6.37
C GLU A 10 -15.04 33.77 6.12
N LEU A 11 -16.08 33.03 6.52
CA LEU A 11 -16.17 31.59 6.26
C LEU A 11 -16.18 31.28 4.76
N VAL A 12 -16.98 31.99 3.98
CA VAL A 12 -17.06 31.82 2.52
C VAL A 12 -15.72 32.17 1.86
N SER A 13 -15.04 33.23 2.34
CA SER A 13 -13.70 33.60 1.88
C SER A 13 -12.68 32.50 2.13
N ILE A 14 -12.67 31.90 3.32
CA ILE A 14 -11.73 30.84 3.70
C ILE A 14 -11.98 29.57 2.87
N VAL A 15 -13.24 29.17 2.72
CA VAL A 15 -13.61 27.98 1.93
C VAL A 15 -13.24 28.16 0.46
N ARG A 16 -13.50 29.34 -0.12
CA ARG A 16 -13.15 29.61 -1.52
C ARG A 16 -11.64 29.57 -1.75
N ARG A 17 -10.86 30.13 -0.81
CA ARG A 17 -9.39 30.04 -0.80
C ARG A 17 -8.91 28.59 -0.72
N GLY A 18 -9.55 27.77 0.10
CA GLY A 18 -9.22 26.34 0.23
C GLY A 18 -9.60 25.50 -0.99
N LEU A 19 -10.58 25.94 -1.79
CA LEU A 19 -10.95 25.30 -3.06
C LEU A 19 -10.06 25.73 -4.23
N GLU A 20 -9.50 26.95 -4.18
CA GLU A 20 -8.58 27.50 -5.19
C GLU A 20 -7.11 27.17 -4.90
N ALA A 21 -6.75 26.90 -3.65
CA ALA A 21 -5.44 26.40 -3.30
C ALA A 21 -5.25 24.99 -3.89
N PRO A 22 -4.12 24.72 -4.58
CA PRO A 22 -3.69 23.34 -4.81
C PRO A 22 -3.72 22.60 -3.46
N PRO A 23 -4.10 21.31 -3.42
CA PRO A 23 -4.21 20.58 -2.16
C PRO A 23 -2.93 20.80 -1.35
N GLU A 24 -3.07 21.54 -0.25
CA GLU A 24 -1.98 21.88 0.64
C GLU A 24 -1.48 20.56 1.21
N GLN A 25 -0.38 20.05 0.64
CA GLN A 25 0.25 18.83 1.10
C GLN A 25 0.64 19.06 2.56
N PRO A 26 0.03 18.35 3.53
CA PRO A 26 0.36 18.55 4.92
C PRO A 26 1.81 18.12 5.13
N GLY A 27 2.71 19.08 5.25
CA GLY A 27 4.05 18.93 5.82
C GLY A 27 4.85 17.73 5.32
N LEU A 28 5.50 17.89 4.16
CA LEU A 28 6.60 17.02 3.74
C LEU A 28 7.76 17.16 4.75
N SER A 29 7.76 16.30 5.76
CA SER A 29 9.03 15.86 6.34
C SER A 29 9.75 15.07 5.23
N PRO A 30 10.99 15.43 4.84
CA PRO A 30 11.70 14.82 3.71
C PRO A 30 12.03 13.32 3.91
N GLU A 31 11.60 12.73 5.03
CA GLU A 31 11.80 11.34 5.41
C GLU A 31 10.73 10.40 4.84
N HIS A 32 9.60 10.93 4.33
CA HIS A 32 8.42 10.12 3.95
C HIS A 32 8.00 10.24 2.47
N ALA A 33 8.72 10.99 1.64
CA ALA A 33 8.35 11.27 0.24
C ALA A 33 8.28 10.03 -0.68
N GLY A 34 8.74 8.85 -0.22
CA GLY A 34 8.59 7.58 -0.94
C GLY A 34 7.35 6.78 -0.55
N VAL A 35 6.60 7.17 0.50
CA VAL A 35 5.61 6.32 1.18
C VAL A 35 4.15 6.69 0.85
N GLU A 36 3.90 7.86 0.26
CA GLU A 36 2.54 8.38 -0.01
C GLU A 36 1.73 7.60 -1.06
N LYS A 37 2.30 6.55 -1.68
CA LYS A 37 1.56 5.63 -2.55
C LYS A 37 1.74 4.16 -2.16
N LEU A 38 2.07 3.87 -0.91
CA LEU A 38 1.95 2.50 -0.42
C LEU A 38 0.46 2.23 -0.10
N PRO A 39 -0.13 1.14 -0.61
CA PRO A 39 -1.51 0.78 -0.27
C PRO A 39 -1.70 0.40 1.21
N LEU A 40 -0.62 0.28 1.98
CA LEU A 40 -0.62 0.09 3.43
C LEU A 40 -0.63 1.45 4.14
N VAL A 41 -1.65 1.69 4.97
CA VAL A 41 -1.75 2.87 5.83
C VAL A 41 -1.56 2.47 7.29
N GLY A 42 -0.63 3.10 7.99
CA GLY A 42 -0.42 2.88 9.42
C GLY A 42 0.64 3.80 10.02
N ARG A 43 0.39 4.30 11.24
CA ARG A 43 1.32 5.19 11.96
C ARG A 43 1.88 4.58 13.26
N SER A 44 1.47 3.36 13.61
CA SER A 44 1.92 2.70 14.84
C SER A 44 3.41 2.33 14.76
N PRO A 45 4.12 2.20 15.90
CA PRO A 45 5.51 1.77 15.91
C PRO A 45 5.75 0.43 15.20
N ALA A 46 4.85 -0.53 15.38
CA ALA A 46 4.91 -1.83 14.69
C ALA A 46 4.82 -1.69 13.16
N MET A 47 3.96 -0.79 12.66
CA MET A 47 3.90 -0.50 11.22
C MET A 47 5.16 0.17 10.70
N GLN A 48 5.80 1.04 11.50
CA GLN A 48 7.10 1.62 11.14
C GLN A 48 8.19 0.55 10.99
N GLU A 49 8.19 -0.47 11.86
CA GLU A 49 9.11 -1.61 11.72
C GLU A 49 8.84 -2.45 10.47
N ILE A 50 7.56 -2.64 10.12
CA ILE A 50 7.16 -3.29 8.86
C ILE A 50 7.68 -2.48 7.67
N TYR A 51 7.46 -1.17 7.62
CA TYR A 51 7.96 -0.33 6.52
C TYR A 51 9.49 -0.38 6.39
N ARG A 52 10.23 -0.32 7.52
CA ARG A 52 11.70 -0.48 7.49
C ARG A 52 12.13 -1.83 6.95
N THR A 53 11.41 -2.90 7.29
CA THR A 53 11.70 -4.25 6.80
C THR A 53 11.43 -4.36 5.30
N LEU A 54 10.28 -3.85 4.83
CA LEU A 54 9.96 -3.79 3.40
C LEU A 54 11.01 -2.99 2.62
N ALA A 55 11.43 -1.82 3.13
CA ALA A 55 12.45 -0.98 2.51
C ALA A 55 13.79 -1.72 2.32
N ARG A 56 14.22 -2.52 3.30
CA ARG A 56 15.43 -3.34 3.18
C ARG A 56 15.30 -4.46 2.16
N LEU A 57 14.11 -5.06 2.04
CA LEU A 57 13.85 -6.21 1.16
C LEU A 57 13.62 -5.81 -0.31
N ILE A 58 13.15 -4.60 -0.58
CA ILE A 58 12.87 -4.11 -1.94
C ILE A 58 14.04 -4.31 -2.92
N SER A 59 15.29 -4.15 -2.44
CA SER A 59 16.49 -4.31 -3.28
C SER A 59 17.05 -5.74 -3.34
N THR A 60 16.50 -6.68 -2.58
CA THR A 60 17.01 -8.06 -2.53
C THR A 60 16.34 -8.94 -3.58
N ASP A 61 17.00 -10.04 -3.90
CA ASP A 61 16.40 -11.11 -4.72
C ASP A 61 16.28 -12.38 -3.87
N LEU A 62 15.39 -12.32 -2.88
CA LEU A 62 15.15 -13.40 -1.93
C LEU A 62 13.66 -13.73 -1.87
N THR A 63 13.34 -14.99 -1.60
CA THR A 63 11.97 -15.41 -1.28
C THR A 63 11.58 -14.86 0.10
N VAL A 64 10.38 -14.28 0.19
CA VAL A 64 9.86 -13.67 1.43
C VAL A 64 8.61 -14.41 1.89
N LEU A 65 8.56 -14.79 3.17
CA LEU A 65 7.36 -15.30 3.82
C LEU A 65 6.71 -14.17 4.63
N ILE A 66 5.45 -13.86 4.33
CA ILE A 66 4.66 -12.84 5.04
C ILE A 66 3.60 -13.55 5.88
N THR A 67 3.67 -13.37 7.19
CA THR A 67 2.73 -13.97 8.16
C THR A 67 1.86 -12.90 8.80
N GLY A 68 0.75 -13.33 9.41
CA GLY A 68 -0.23 -12.46 10.04
C GLY A 68 -1.65 -12.97 9.88
N GLU A 69 -2.56 -12.49 10.73
CA GLU A 69 -3.97 -12.87 10.71
C GLU A 69 -4.66 -12.49 9.39
N SER A 70 -5.85 -13.05 9.15
CA SER A 70 -6.65 -12.69 7.97
C SER A 70 -6.99 -11.19 8.00
N GLY A 71 -6.93 -10.52 6.85
CA GLY A 71 -7.25 -9.08 6.75
C GLY A 71 -6.14 -8.10 7.17
N THR A 72 -4.97 -8.57 7.63
CA THR A 72 -3.86 -7.70 8.08
C THR A 72 -3.03 -7.05 6.96
N GLY A 73 -3.47 -7.14 5.70
CA GLY A 73 -2.78 -6.48 4.58
C GLY A 73 -1.54 -7.22 4.03
N LYS A 74 -1.43 -8.53 4.25
CA LYS A 74 -0.30 -9.35 3.72
C LYS A 74 -0.12 -9.24 2.20
N GLU A 75 -1.23 -9.23 1.44
CA GLU A 75 -1.18 -9.05 -0.02
C GLU A 75 -0.63 -7.67 -0.39
N LEU A 76 -1.03 -6.63 0.35
CA LEU A 76 -0.53 -5.27 0.13
C LEU A 76 0.98 -5.21 0.39
N ALA A 77 1.49 -5.93 1.40
CA ALA A 77 2.92 -5.99 1.67
C ALA A 77 3.68 -6.70 0.53
N ALA A 78 3.14 -7.80 -0.01
CA ALA A 78 3.71 -8.47 -1.18
C ALA A 78 3.72 -7.55 -2.42
N ARG A 79 2.63 -6.81 -2.64
CA ARG A 79 2.50 -5.86 -3.74
C ARG A 79 3.52 -4.72 -3.63
N VAL A 80 3.75 -4.19 -2.43
CA VAL A 80 4.78 -3.19 -2.17
C VAL A 80 6.17 -3.71 -2.54
N LEU A 81 6.52 -4.93 -2.12
CA LEU A 81 7.81 -5.54 -2.47
C LEU A 81 7.99 -5.65 -3.99
N HIS A 82 6.92 -5.98 -4.71
CA HIS A 82 6.93 -6.07 -6.16
C HIS A 82 7.08 -4.69 -6.83
N ASP A 83 6.17 -3.76 -6.52
CA ASP A 83 6.03 -2.47 -7.23
C ASP A 83 7.24 -1.55 -7.04
N TYR A 84 7.91 -1.67 -5.90
CA TYR A 84 9.12 -0.91 -5.60
C TYR A 84 10.40 -1.72 -5.85
N GLY A 85 10.29 -3.04 -6.03
CA GLY A 85 11.42 -3.95 -6.21
C GLY A 85 12.06 -3.95 -7.59
N LYS A 86 13.12 -4.75 -7.73
CA LYS A 86 13.86 -4.94 -9.00
C LYS A 86 12.98 -5.46 -10.14
N ARG A 87 11.94 -6.23 -9.81
CA ARG A 87 11.02 -6.89 -10.75
C ARG A 87 9.77 -6.07 -11.08
N LYS A 88 9.66 -4.82 -10.64
CA LYS A 88 8.46 -3.96 -10.80
C LYS A 88 7.88 -3.82 -12.22
N ARG A 89 8.68 -4.13 -13.25
CA ARG A 89 8.25 -4.10 -14.67
C ARG A 89 7.62 -5.42 -15.14
N GLY A 90 7.78 -6.49 -14.36
CA GLY A 90 7.17 -7.79 -14.63
C GLY A 90 5.75 -7.89 -14.10
N PRO A 91 5.03 -8.97 -14.42
CA PRO A 91 3.71 -9.22 -13.88
C PRO A 91 3.79 -9.60 -12.40
N PHE A 92 2.89 -9.02 -11.61
CA PHE A 92 2.59 -9.49 -10.25
C PHE A 92 1.45 -10.49 -10.31
N VAL A 93 1.75 -11.78 -10.10
CA VAL A 93 0.76 -12.86 -10.12
C VAL A 93 0.45 -13.26 -8.68
N ALA A 94 -0.74 -12.92 -8.20
CA ALA A 94 -1.24 -13.35 -6.89
C ALA A 94 -2.06 -14.64 -7.05
N VAL A 95 -1.66 -15.71 -6.36
CA VAL A 95 -2.36 -17.00 -6.38
C VAL A 95 -2.90 -17.31 -4.99
N ASN A 96 -4.22 -17.42 -4.87
CA ASN A 96 -4.86 -17.82 -3.62
C ASN A 96 -5.04 -19.35 -3.58
N MET A 97 -4.10 -20.04 -2.93
CA MET A 97 -4.13 -21.50 -2.80
C MET A 97 -5.37 -22.04 -2.09
N ALA A 98 -6.01 -21.25 -1.22
CA ALA A 98 -7.22 -21.70 -0.52
C ALA A 98 -8.47 -21.73 -1.42
N ALA A 99 -8.42 -21.06 -2.58
CA ALA A 99 -9.50 -21.02 -3.55
C ALA A 99 -9.36 -22.07 -4.67
N ILE A 100 -8.23 -22.80 -4.72
CA ILE A 100 -7.93 -23.79 -5.76
C ILE A 100 -8.11 -25.19 -5.15
N PRO A 101 -8.94 -26.06 -5.75
CA PRO A 101 -9.02 -27.46 -5.34
C PRO A 101 -7.65 -28.14 -5.40
N ARG A 102 -7.32 -28.99 -4.43
CA ARG A 102 -5.97 -29.56 -4.27
C ARG A 102 -5.50 -30.30 -5.53
N GLU A 103 -6.42 -30.98 -6.16
CA GLU A 103 -6.24 -31.75 -7.39
C GLU A 103 -5.94 -30.89 -8.63
N LEU A 104 -6.22 -29.58 -8.59
CA LEU A 104 -5.97 -28.64 -9.68
C LEU A 104 -4.74 -27.74 -9.45
N ILE A 105 -4.07 -27.85 -8.30
CA ILE A 105 -2.93 -26.98 -7.97
C ILE A 105 -1.80 -27.09 -9.00
N GLU A 106 -1.40 -28.32 -9.35
CA GLU A 106 -0.28 -28.54 -10.26
C GLU A 106 -0.58 -28.01 -11.67
N SER A 107 -1.80 -28.22 -12.15
CA SER A 107 -2.20 -27.77 -13.48
C SER A 107 -2.34 -26.27 -13.61
N GLU A 108 -2.83 -25.60 -12.57
CA GLU A 108 -2.92 -24.13 -12.52
C GLU A 108 -1.53 -23.48 -12.43
N LEU A 109 -0.58 -24.08 -11.69
CA LEU A 109 0.76 -23.50 -11.50
C LEU A 109 1.73 -23.81 -12.64
N PHE A 110 1.67 -25.01 -13.22
CA PHE A 110 2.65 -25.49 -14.19
C PHE A 110 2.07 -25.72 -15.60
N GLY A 111 0.74 -25.68 -15.75
CA GLY A 111 0.05 -26.06 -16.97
C GLY A 111 -0.07 -27.57 -17.13
N HIS A 112 -1.00 -28.02 -17.96
CA HIS A 112 -1.07 -29.40 -18.41
C HIS A 112 -0.24 -29.57 -19.69
N GLU A 113 0.72 -30.51 -19.70
CA GLU A 113 1.13 -31.11 -20.97
C GLU A 113 -0.03 -31.96 -21.49
N LYS A 114 -0.46 -31.71 -22.73
CA LYS A 114 -1.36 -32.62 -23.44
C LYS A 114 -0.57 -33.89 -23.78
N GLY A 115 -0.61 -34.89 -22.90
CA GLY A 115 -0.13 -36.25 -23.10
C GLY A 115 -1.21 -37.24 -22.70
#